data_AF-A0A6A2FL65-F1
#
_entry.id   AF-A0A6A2FL65-F1
#
_cell.length_a   1.000
_cell.length_b   1.000
_cell.length_c   1.000
_cell.angle_alpha   90.00
_cell.angle_beta   90.00
_cell.angle_gamma   90.00
#
_symmetry.space_group_name_H-M   'P 1'
#
loop_
_entity.id
_entity.type
_entity.pdbx_description
1 polymer ?
#
loop_
_entity_poly.entity_id
_entity_poly.type
_entity_poly.pdbx_seq_one_letter_code
_entity_poly.pdbx_strand_id
1 'polypeptide(L)'
;MKTVKAKTGQGLEDLALQEYGCIEGQVLLWQDNGMGPDTLLYPGQPVLIRNVVEDINGNNQSIARFFAQKGISPANNVEMTSYSPEYVEAGYWIDDYAE
;
A
#
# COMPACT_ATOMS: atom_id res chain seq x y z
N MET A 1 -6.30 -4.96 16.90
CA MET A 1 -5.81 -5.20 15.53
C MET A 1 -6.96 -5.74 14.69
N LYS A 2 -6.92 -5.50 13.38
CA LYS A 2 -7.75 -6.18 12.38
C LYS A 2 -6.86 -6.62 11.22
N THR A 3 -7.34 -7.56 10.41
CA THR A 3 -6.65 -8.01 9.19
C THR A 3 -7.38 -7.46 7.98
N VAL A 4 -6.61 -6.83 7.08
CA VAL A 4 -7.08 -6.38 5.77
C VAL A 4 -6.33 -7.16 4.70
N LYS A 5 -7.01 -7.54 3.62
CA LYS A 5 -6.37 -8.18 2.47
C LYS A 5 -6.01 -7.12 1.44
N ALA A 6 -4.75 -7.08 1.02
CA ALA A 6 -4.30 -6.19 -0.05
C ALA A 6 -5.06 -6.49 -1.34
N LYS A 7 -5.50 -5.45 -2.06
CA LYS A 7 -6.11 -5.59 -3.38
C LYS A 7 -5.03 -5.52 -4.46
N THR A 8 -5.38 -5.93 -5.67
CA THR A 8 -4.47 -5.83 -6.83
C THR A 8 -4.04 -4.39 -7.04
N GLY A 9 -2.72 -4.17 -7.11
CA GLY A 9 -2.11 -2.86 -7.31
C GLY A 9 -1.85 -2.08 -6.02
N GLN A 10 -2.28 -2.56 -4.85
CA GLN A 10 -2.05 -1.84 -3.59
C GLN A 10 -0.67 -2.10 -3.01
N GLY A 11 0.01 -1.01 -2.68
CA GLY A 11 1.20 -0.99 -1.81
C GLY A 11 0.85 -0.76 -0.34
N LEU A 12 1.89 -0.71 0.50
CA LEU A 12 1.74 -0.41 1.93
C LEU A 12 1.27 1.03 2.16
N GLU A 13 1.67 1.94 1.28
CA GLU A 13 1.24 3.33 1.23
C GLU A 13 -0.27 3.48 1.00
N ASP A 14 -0.83 2.66 0.10
CA ASP A 14 -2.26 2.65 -0.20
C ASP A 14 -3.05 2.16 1.00
N LEU A 15 -2.57 1.10 1.65
CA LEU A 15 -3.17 0.59 2.89
C LEU A 15 -3.03 1.59 4.03
N ALA A 16 -1.91 2.29 4.15
CA ALA A 16 -1.71 3.33 5.15
C ALA A 16 -2.71 4.49 4.94
N LEU A 17 -2.86 4.97 3.71
CA LEU A 17 -3.83 6.01 3.39
C LEU A 17 -5.28 5.53 3.59
N GLN A 18 -5.59 4.30 3.21
CA GLN A 18 -6.92 3.71 3.36
C GLN A 18 -7.32 3.57 4.83
N GLU A 19 -6.42 3.08 5.67
CA GLU A 19 -6.73 2.66 7.03
C GLU A 19 -6.41 3.71 8.09
N TYR A 20 -5.38 4.52 7.85
CA TYR A 20 -4.92 5.55 8.77
C TYR A 20 -5.15 6.97 8.23
N GLY A 21 -5.40 7.12 6.93
CA GLY A 21 -5.64 8.42 6.32
C GLY A 21 -4.38 9.26 6.11
N CYS A 22 -3.19 8.67 6.29
CA CYS A 22 -1.91 9.33 6.09
C CYS A 22 -0.81 8.32 5.75
N ILE A 23 0.26 8.81 5.13
CA ILE A 23 1.37 7.97 4.65
C ILE A 23 2.26 7.49 5.81
N GLU A 24 2.36 8.26 6.88
CA GLU A 24 3.16 7.95 8.07
C GLU A 24 2.68 6.67 8.77
N GLY A 25 1.42 6.29 8.54
CA GLY A 25 0.87 5.00 8.98
C GLY A 25 1.60 3.79 8.40
N GLN A 26 2.37 3.95 7.32
CA GLN A 26 3.19 2.91 6.71
C GLN A 26 4.26 2.38 7.69
N VAL A 27 4.83 3.25 8.54
CA VAL A 27 5.80 2.84 9.56
C VAL A 27 5.19 1.89 10.58
N LEU A 28 3.90 2.09 10.90
CA LEU A 28 3.17 1.18 11.79
C LEU A 28 2.93 -0.16 11.11
N LEU A 29 2.63 -0.16 9.82
CA LEU A 29 2.49 -1.40 9.04
C LEU A 29 3.80 -2.19 9.00
N TRP A 30 4.93 -1.52 8.81
CA TRP A 30 6.25 -2.15 8.86
C TRP A 30 6.49 -2.85 10.19
N GLN A 31 6.28 -2.14 11.30
CA GLN A 31 6.49 -2.66 12.65
C GLN A 31 5.59 -3.86 12.94
N ASP A 32 4.30 -3.76 12.62
CA ASP A 32 3.31 -4.77 13.02
C ASP A 32 3.33 -6.03 12.14
N ASN A 33 3.87 -5.91 10.91
CA ASN A 33 3.89 -7.01 9.94
C ASN A 33 5.30 -7.53 9.63
N GLY A 34 6.35 -6.97 10.25
CA GLY A 34 7.74 -7.33 9.95
C GLY A 34 8.13 -7.00 8.50
N MET A 35 7.62 -5.88 7.98
CA MET A 35 7.81 -5.43 6.59
C MET A 35 8.77 -4.24 6.52
N GLY A 36 9.31 -3.99 5.34
CA GLY A 36 10.20 -2.87 5.03
C GLY A 36 9.63 -1.93 3.96
N PRO A 37 10.32 -0.82 3.67
CA PRO A 37 9.91 0.16 2.66
C PRO A 37 9.87 -0.39 1.23
N ASP A 38 10.64 -1.43 0.95
CA ASP A 38 10.74 -2.14 -0.32
C ASP A 38 9.78 -3.34 -0.42
N THR A 39 8.98 -3.59 0.62
CA THR A 39 8.08 -4.74 0.63
C THR A 39 6.96 -4.56 -0.39
N LEU A 40 6.93 -5.46 -1.37
CA LEU A 40 5.83 -5.60 -2.31
C LEU A 40 4.72 -6.43 -1.69
N LEU A 41 3.47 -6.01 -1.90
CA LEU A 41 2.29 -6.76 -1.49
C LEU A 41 1.74 -7.55 -2.68
N TYR A 42 1.33 -8.79 -2.42
CA TYR A 42 0.61 -9.59 -3.40
C TYR A 42 -0.91 -9.48 -3.17
N PRO A 43 -1.74 -9.56 -4.23
CA PRO A 43 -3.19 -9.53 -4.07
C PRO A 43 -3.69 -10.63 -3.11
N GLY A 44 -4.53 -10.25 -2.16
CA GLY A 44 -5.06 -11.14 -1.12
C GLY A 44 -4.17 -11.30 0.12
N GLN A 45 -2.95 -10.75 0.11
CA GLN A 45 -2.02 -10.84 1.23
C GLN A 45 -2.64 -10.20 2.49
N PRO A 46 -2.66 -10.93 3.63
CA PRO A 46 -3.16 -10.40 4.89
C PRO A 46 -2.17 -9.40 5.48
N VAL A 47 -2.66 -8.23 5.88
CA VAL A 47 -1.90 -7.18 6.56
C VAL A 47 -2.62 -6.83 7.87
N LEU A 48 -1.86 -6.81 8.96
CA LEU A 48 -2.30 -6.41 10.29
C LEU A 48 -2.34 -4.89 10.38
N ILE A 49 -3.49 -4.40 10.82
CA ILE A 49 -3.80 -2.98 10.97
C ILE A 49 -4.20 -2.70 12.43
N ARG A 50 -3.67 -1.62 13.02
CA ARG A 50 -4.07 -1.16 14.35
C ARG A 50 -5.49 -0.58 14.31
N ASN A 51 -6.29 -0.91 15.33
CA ASN A 51 -7.64 -0.35 15.44
C ASN A 51 -7.61 1.09 16.02
N VAL A 52 -6.59 1.39 16.81
CA VAL A 52 -6.39 2.65 17.50
C VAL A 52 -4.92 3.02 17.37
N VAL A 53 -4.66 4.26 17.00
CA VAL A 53 -3.34 4.88 16.96
C VAL A 53 -3.49 6.26 17.58
N GLU A 54 -2.76 6.51 18.66
CA GLU A 54 -2.92 7.73 19.47
C GLU A 54 -2.51 9.00 18.69
N ASP A 55 -1.52 8.88 17.81
CA ASP A 55 -0.95 10.00 17.06
C ASP A 55 -1.68 10.35 15.75
N ILE A 56 -2.78 9.65 15.41
CA ILE A 56 -3.57 9.97 14.21
C ILE A 56 -4.56 11.10 14.52
N ASN A 57 -4.28 12.28 13.95
CA ASN A 57 -5.12 13.47 14.10
C ASN A 57 -6.52 13.31 13.45
N GLY A 58 -7.44 14.22 13.77
CA GLY A 58 -8.83 14.16 13.27
C GLY A 58 -8.99 14.25 11.75
N ASN A 59 -8.04 14.88 11.03
CA ASN A 59 -8.08 14.97 9.57
C ASN A 59 -7.78 13.61 8.94
N ASN A 60 -6.72 12.94 9.43
CA ASN A 60 -6.33 11.60 8.99
C ASN A 60 -7.49 10.61 9.24
N GLN A 61 -8.12 10.67 10.41
CA GLN A 61 -9.31 9.86 10.70
C GLN A 61 -10.45 10.12 9.70
N SER A 62 -10.64 11.37 9.27
CA SER A 62 -11.69 11.73 8.31
C SER A 62 -11.40 11.20 6.91
N ILE A 63 -10.13 11.13 6.51
CA ILE A 63 -9.69 10.51 5.24
C ILE A 63 -9.93 9.00 5.27
N ALA A 64 -9.51 8.32 6.35
CA ALA A 64 -9.76 6.88 6.49
C ALA A 64 -11.27 6.56 6.50
N ARG A 65 -12.07 7.38 7.21
CA ARG A 65 -13.53 7.27 7.20
C ARG A 65 -14.12 7.49 5.81
N PHE A 66 -13.58 8.41 5.02
CA PHE A 66 -14.05 8.65 3.66
C PHE A 66 -13.94 7.40 2.79
N PHE A 67 -12.77 6.74 2.77
CA PHE A 67 -12.58 5.49 2.03
C PHE A 67 -13.54 4.40 2.51
N ALA A 68 -13.65 4.21 3.83
CA ALA A 68 -14.54 3.22 4.44
C ALA A 68 -16.03 3.47 4.11
N GLN A 69 -16.51 4.71 4.22
CA GLN A 69 -17.91 5.06 3.95
C GLN A 69 -18.26 4.97 2.47
N LYS A 70 -17.32 5.27 1.57
CA LYS A 70 -17.53 5.18 0.13
C LYS A 70 -17.34 3.77 -0.42
N GLY A 71 -16.77 2.84 0.37
CA GLY A 71 -16.47 1.50 -0.10
C GLY A 71 -15.41 1.47 -1.20
N ILE A 72 -14.57 2.52 -1.28
CA ILE A 72 -13.49 2.65 -2.26
C ILE A 72 -12.14 2.48 -1.58
N SER A 73 -11.12 2.15 -2.37
CA SER A 73 -9.75 1.94 -1.91
C SER A 73 -8.79 2.63 -2.88
N PRO A 74 -7.66 3.18 -2.40
CA PRO A 74 -6.57 3.60 -3.28
C PRO A 74 -6.06 2.40 -4.12
N ALA A 75 -5.62 2.68 -5.34
CA ALA A 75 -4.96 1.73 -6.24
C ALA A 75 -5.61 0.32 -6.33
N ASN A 76 -6.93 0.25 -6.50
CA ASN A 76 -7.68 -1.01 -6.45
C ASN A 76 -8.03 -1.63 -7.81
N ASN A 77 -7.59 -1.02 -8.92
CA ASN A 77 -7.90 -1.41 -10.30
C ASN A 77 -6.70 -1.22 -11.25
N VAL A 78 -5.47 -1.27 -10.74
CA VAL A 78 -4.30 -1.22 -11.63
C VAL A 78 -4.12 -2.61 -12.23
N GLU A 79 -4.49 -2.78 -13.49
CA GLU A 79 -3.97 -3.90 -14.27
C GLU A 79 -2.46 -3.69 -14.38
N MET A 80 -1.67 -4.72 -14.05
CA MET A 80 -0.24 -4.72 -14.25
C MET A 80 0.00 -4.67 -15.77
N THR A 81 -0.03 -3.48 -16.35
CA THR A 81 0.30 -3.30 -17.76
C THR A 81 1.75 -3.72 -17.88
N SER A 82 2.02 -4.81 -18.59
CA SER A 82 3.37 -5.13 -19.07
C SER A 82 3.98 -3.83 -19.56
N TYR A 83 5.11 -3.42 -18.99
CA TYR A 83 5.83 -2.25 -19.48
C TYR A 83 5.93 -2.35 -21.00
N SER A 84 5.47 -1.33 -21.71
CA SER A 84 5.70 -1.31 -23.15
C SER A 84 7.20 -1.38 -23.37
N PRO A 85 7.73 -2.28 -24.21
CA PRO A 85 9.17 -2.38 -24.50
C PRO A 85 9.78 -1.06 -25.00
N GLU A 86 8.95 -0.09 -25.35
CA GLU A 86 9.29 1.29 -25.69
C GLU A 86 10.04 2.06 -24.57
N TYR A 87 9.91 1.67 -23.29
CA TYR A 87 10.64 2.31 -22.18
C TYR A 87 12.05 1.75 -21.96
N VAL A 88 12.50 0.79 -22.79
CA VAL A 88 13.86 0.20 -22.70
C VAL A 88 14.91 1.07 -23.42
N GLU A 89 14.52 2.06 -24.23
CA GLU A 89 15.46 2.99 -24.89
C GLU A 89 15.65 4.31 -24.13
N ALA A 90 16.15 4.23 -22.90
CA ALA A 90 16.88 5.35 -22.28
C ALA A 90 17.80 4.87 -21.14
N GLY A 91 18.70 3.92 -21.43
CA GLY A 91 19.98 3.80 -20.72
C GLY A 91 19.98 3.38 -19.24
N TYR A 92 18.93 2.74 -18.73
CA TYR A 92 18.97 2.08 -17.42
C TYR A 92 19.03 0.57 -17.60
N TRP A 93 20.10 -0.04 -17.11
CA TRP A 93 20.49 -1.43 -17.28
C TRP A 93 19.45 -2.41 -16.73
N ILE A 94 19.00 -3.35 -17.58
CA ILE A 94 18.28 -4.57 -17.18
C ILE A 94 19.29 -5.72 -17.18
N ASP A 95 20.33 -5.66 -16.34
CA ASP A 95 21.31 -6.75 -16.25
C ASP A 95 21.34 -7.47 -14.89
N ASP A 96 20.53 -7.06 -13.90
CA ASP A 96 20.66 -7.60 -12.53
C ASP A 96 19.52 -8.50 -12.04
N TYR A 97 18.67 -9.06 -12.92
CA TYR A 97 17.65 -10.04 -12.50
C TYR A 97 17.66 -11.32 -13.34
N ALA A 98 18.77 -12.04 -13.29
CA ALA A 98 18.81 -13.48 -13.53
C ALA A 98 19.97 -14.12 -12.76
N GLU A 99 19.72 -14.56 -11.53
CA GLU A 99 20.34 -15.76 -10.94
C GLU A 99 19.25 -16.72 -10.49
#